data_AF-A0A1X1TT88-F1
#
_entry.id   AF-A0A1X1TT88-F1
#
_cell.length_a   1.000
_cell.length_b   1.000
_cell.length_c   1.000
_cell.angle_alpha   90.00
_cell.angle_beta   90.00
_cell.angle_gamma   90.00
#
_symmetry.space_group_name_H-M   'P 1'
#
loop_
_entity.id
_entity.type
_entity.pdbx_description
1 polymer ?
#
loop_
_entity_poly.entity_id
_entity_poly.type
_entity_poly.pdbx_seq_one_letter_code
_entity_poly.pdbx_strand_id
1 'polypeptide(L)'
;MDIVYRVIPGSPTVTFAERGSAEYVAHIWRALLQSKTWGELKRNLPDGDWEDQFLPWFEDREEDIPADGDLFTTDDAPDYYPPWLAQEQVDWFPEELIKKYDGDIGTSVHDGEFLSLPADKADEIAADLRALGHTVERTDLVYE
;
A
#
# COMPACT_ATOMS: atom_id res chain seq x y z
N MET A 1 -17.33 4.30 5.30
CA MET A 1 -16.29 4.12 4.27
C MET A 1 -16.51 2.79 3.57
N ASP A 2 -15.93 2.63 2.38
CA ASP A 2 -15.84 1.35 1.68
C ASP A 2 -14.42 0.79 1.88
N ILE A 3 -14.31 -0.26 2.67
CA ILE A 3 -13.04 -0.79 3.18
C ILE A 3 -12.82 -2.18 2.59
N VAL A 4 -11.58 -2.46 2.21
CA VAL A 4 -11.14 -3.80 1.85
C VAL A 4 -10.03 -4.29 2.78
N TYR A 5 -9.90 -5.60 2.91
CA TYR A 5 -8.79 -6.23 3.63
C TYR A 5 -8.34 -7.51 2.92
N ARG A 6 -7.06 -7.82 3.07
CA ARG A 6 -6.43 -9.04 2.57
C ARG A 6 -5.60 -9.66 3.66
N VAL A 7 -5.75 -10.97 3.82
CA VAL A 7 -4.85 -11.76 4.68
C VAL A 7 -3.81 -12.40 3.79
N ILE A 8 -2.55 -11.98 3.93
CA ILE A 8 -1.43 -12.55 3.21
C ILE A 8 -1.04 -13.87 3.88
N PRO A 9 -0.97 -15.00 3.14
CA PRO A 9 -0.58 -16.27 3.73
C PRO A 9 0.78 -16.19 4.42
N GLY A 10 0.81 -16.52 5.72
CA GLY A 10 2.03 -16.48 6.53
C GLY A 10 2.36 -15.12 7.15
N SER A 11 1.63 -14.06 6.81
CA SER A 11 1.75 -12.78 7.52
C SER A 11 1.08 -12.88 8.90
N PRO A 12 1.72 -12.39 9.97
CA PRO A 12 1.08 -12.27 11.28
C PRO A 12 0.09 -11.10 11.35
N THR A 13 0.10 -10.21 10.36
CA THR A 13 -0.69 -8.98 10.33
C THR A 13 -1.68 -8.91 9.16
N VAL A 14 -2.74 -8.13 9.35
CA VAL A 14 -3.72 -7.78 8.32
C VAL A 14 -3.79 -6.27 8.15
N THR A 15 -3.81 -5.82 6.90
CA THR A 15 -4.00 -4.41 6.55
C THR A 15 -5.44 -4.20 6.08
N PHE A 16 -6.04 -3.11 6.56
CA PHE A 16 -7.32 -2.61 6.06
C PHE A 16 -7.06 -1.30 5.33
N ALA A 17 -7.76 -1.08 4.22
CA ALA A 17 -7.60 0.11 3.42
C ALA A 17 -8.94 0.58 2.86
N GLU A 18 -9.07 1.89 2.59
CA GLU A 18 -10.14 2.36 1.72
C GLU A 18 -9.99 1.72 0.34
N ARG A 19 -11.12 1.32 -0.28
CA ARG A 19 -11.10 0.61 -1.57
C ARG A 19 -10.32 1.37 -2.64
N GLY A 20 -10.52 2.69 -2.74
CA GLY A 20 -9.82 3.53 -3.70
C GLY A 20 -8.29 3.46 -3.53
N SER A 21 -7.81 3.59 -2.30
CA SER A 21 -6.39 3.47 -1.97
C SER A 21 -5.86 2.06 -2.28
N ALA A 22 -6.60 1.01 -1.94
CA ALA A 22 -6.22 -0.36 -2.24
C ALA A 22 -6.15 -0.66 -3.75
N GLU A 23 -7.09 -0.15 -4.54
CA GLU A 23 -7.11 -0.29 -5.99
C GLU A 23 -5.96 0.48 -6.65
N TYR A 24 -5.67 1.68 -6.16
CA TYR A 24 -4.55 2.49 -6.61
C TYR A 24 -3.20 1.80 -6.32
N VAL A 25 -2.94 1.40 -5.08
CA VAL A 25 -1.69 0.71 -4.71
C VAL A 25 -1.56 -0.64 -5.44
N ALA A 26 -2.67 -1.35 -5.65
CA ALA A 26 -2.64 -2.58 -6.45
C ALA A 26 -2.34 -2.34 -7.94
N HIS A 27 -2.78 -1.22 -8.50
CA HIS A 27 -2.39 -0.79 -9.84
C HIS A 27 -0.87 -0.59 -9.92
N ILE A 28 -0.30 0.10 -8.92
CA ILE A 28 1.14 0.36 -8.85
C ILE A 28 1.92 -0.95 -8.76
N TRP A 29 1.58 -1.84 -7.82
CA TRP A 29 2.27 -3.13 -7.69
C TRP A 29 2.21 -3.96 -8.97
N ARG A 30 1.07 -3.94 -9.67
CA ARG A 30 0.96 -4.58 -10.99
C ARG A 30 1.96 -3.97 -11.98
N ALA A 31 2.06 -2.64 -12.04
CA ALA A 31 2.99 -1.95 -12.93
C ALA A 31 4.46 -2.30 -12.61
N LEU A 32 4.82 -2.29 -11.33
CA LEU A 32 6.16 -2.62 -10.83
C LEU A 32 6.54 -4.07 -11.16
N LEU A 33 5.65 -5.04 -10.89
CA LEU A 33 5.96 -6.46 -11.04
C LEU A 33 5.93 -6.95 -12.49
N GLN A 34 5.23 -6.27 -13.39
CA GLN A 34 5.02 -6.73 -14.77
C GLN A 34 5.86 -6.00 -15.81
N SER A 35 6.40 -4.83 -15.50
CA SER A 35 7.21 -4.03 -16.43
C SER A 35 8.66 -4.53 -16.45
N LYS A 36 9.25 -4.61 -17.64
CA LYS A 36 10.64 -5.04 -17.84
C LYS A 36 11.56 -3.89 -18.26
N THR A 37 10.96 -2.80 -18.75
CA THR A 37 11.68 -1.59 -19.12
C THR A 37 11.03 -0.36 -18.50
N TRP A 38 11.80 0.72 -18.38
CA TRP A 38 11.29 2.00 -17.88
C TRP A 38 10.13 2.54 -18.72
N GLY A 39 10.17 2.37 -20.04
CA GLY A 39 9.08 2.77 -20.92
C GLY A 39 7.80 1.94 -20.71
N GLU A 40 7.91 0.67 -20.30
CA GLU A 40 6.75 -0.13 -19.89
C GLU A 40 6.19 0.35 -18.56
N LEU A 41 7.06 0.61 -17.58
CA LEU A 41 6.64 1.13 -16.27
C LEU A 41 5.88 2.45 -16.42
N LYS A 42 6.46 3.44 -17.11
CA LYS A 42 5.82 4.74 -17.38
C LYS A 42 4.41 4.65 -17.94
N ARG A 43 4.17 3.67 -18.84
CA ARG A 43 2.86 3.46 -19.46
C ARG A 43 1.86 2.70 -18.58
N ASN A 44 2.36 1.91 -17.64
CA ASN A 44 1.55 1.04 -16.80
C ASN A 44 1.25 1.63 -15.41
N LEU A 45 1.98 2.68 -15.01
CA LEU A 45 1.69 3.42 -13.78
C LEU A 45 0.34 4.15 -13.88
N PRO A 46 -0.31 4.45 -12.74
CA PRO A 46 -1.39 5.42 -12.69
C PRO A 46 -1.00 6.76 -13.31
N ASP A 47 -1.98 7.47 -13.87
CA ASP A 47 -1.78 8.76 -14.52
C ASP A 47 -1.19 9.77 -13.52
N GLY A 48 -0.05 10.37 -13.86
CA GLY A 48 0.64 11.36 -13.03
C GLY A 48 1.69 10.79 -12.08
N ASP A 49 1.67 9.50 -11.76
CA ASP A 49 2.61 8.92 -10.79
C ASP A 49 4.07 8.99 -11.27
N TRP A 50 4.29 8.89 -12.58
CA TRP A 50 5.63 9.08 -13.12
C TRP A 50 6.15 10.50 -12.84
N GLU A 51 5.35 11.51 -13.16
CA GLU A 51 5.67 12.91 -12.95
C GLU A 51 5.79 13.29 -11.47
N ASP A 52 4.93 12.73 -10.62
CA ASP A 52 4.81 13.14 -9.22
C ASP A 52 5.74 12.35 -8.29
N GLN A 53 6.07 11.09 -8.63
CA GLN A 53 6.83 10.19 -7.76
C GLN A 53 8.23 9.88 -8.28
N PHE A 54 8.40 9.71 -9.60
CA PHE A 54 9.68 9.28 -10.17
C PHE A 54 10.55 10.45 -10.63
N LEU A 55 9.99 11.46 -11.29
CA LEU A 55 10.79 12.61 -11.75
C LEU A 55 11.48 13.36 -10.60
N PRO A 56 10.81 13.68 -9.48
CA PRO A 56 11.46 14.33 -8.34
C PRO A 56 12.52 13.45 -7.70
N TRP A 57 12.29 12.12 -7.68
CA TRP A 57 13.23 11.16 -7.10
C TRP A 57 14.59 11.14 -7.81
N PHE A 58 14.59 11.21 -9.15
CA PHE A 58 15.81 11.36 -9.95
C PHE A 58 16.44 12.74 -9.78
N GLU A 59 15.63 13.80 -9.76
CA GLU A 59 16.12 15.18 -9.56
C GLU A 59 16.84 15.34 -8.22
N ASP A 60 16.24 14.86 -7.13
CA ASP A 60 16.78 14.93 -5.77
C ASP A 60 18.08 14.13 -5.60
N ARG A 61 18.29 13.09 -6.43
CA ARG A 61 19.49 12.25 -6.43
C ARG A 61 20.56 12.72 -7.44
N GLU A 62 20.26 13.75 -8.23
CA GLU A 62 21.09 14.19 -9.35
C GLU A 62 21.38 13.05 -10.35
N GLU A 63 20.42 12.13 -10.54
CA GLU A 63 20.53 10.99 -11.43
C GLU A 63 19.87 11.25 -12.79
N ASP A 64 20.42 10.64 -13.84
CA ASP A 64 19.86 10.74 -15.19
C ASP A 64 18.56 9.93 -15.30
N ILE A 65 17.55 10.50 -15.96
CA ILE A 65 16.30 9.80 -16.25
C ILE A 65 16.57 8.65 -17.24
N PRO A 66 16.21 7.40 -16.91
CA PRO A 66 16.41 6.25 -17.78
C PRO A 66 15.63 6.37 -19.11
N ALA A 67 16.26 5.90 -20.18
CA ALA A 67 15.62 5.80 -21.48
C ALA A 67 14.56 4.69 -21.46
N ASP A 68 13.52 4.83 -22.27
CA ASP A 68 12.38 3.90 -22.27
C ASP A 68 12.76 2.43 -22.55
N GLY A 69 13.86 2.21 -23.26
CA GLY A 69 14.39 0.88 -23.58
C GLY A 69 15.32 0.28 -22.52
N ASP A 70 15.68 1.04 -21.49
CA ASP A 70 16.54 0.56 -20.42
C ASP A 70 15.79 -0.44 -19.55
N LEU A 71 16.51 -1.43 -19.01
CA LEU A 71 15.92 -2.45 -18.14
C LEU A 71 15.44 -1.82 -16.83
N PHE A 72 14.33 -2.35 -16.34
CA PHE A 72 13.73 -2.00 -15.06
C PHE A 72 13.52 -3.25 -14.22
N THR A 73 13.78 -3.12 -12.93
CA THR A 73 13.45 -4.06 -11.86
C THR A 73 12.78 -3.30 -10.73
N THR A 74 12.01 -3.99 -9.88
CA THR A 74 11.33 -3.35 -8.74
C THR A 74 12.29 -2.63 -7.78
N ASP A 75 13.54 -3.09 -7.71
CA ASP A 75 14.57 -2.50 -6.85
C ASP A 75 15.04 -1.12 -7.35
N ASP A 76 14.70 -0.77 -8.60
CA ASP A 76 15.02 0.54 -9.19
C ASP A 76 13.93 1.60 -8.89
N ALA A 77 12.82 1.22 -8.24
CA ALA A 77 11.78 2.16 -7.86
C ALA A 77 12.18 2.98 -6.61
N PRO A 78 11.55 4.15 -6.38
CA PRO A 78 11.74 4.89 -5.14
C PRO A 78 11.47 4.05 -3.90
N ASP A 79 12.31 4.22 -2.88
CA ASP A 79 12.27 3.45 -1.64
C ASP A 79 11.00 3.67 -0.80
N TYR A 80 10.35 4.82 -0.97
CA TYR A 80 9.04 5.15 -0.37
C TYR A 80 7.84 4.72 -1.21
N TYR A 81 8.05 4.04 -2.34
CA TYR A 81 7.02 3.76 -3.33
C TYR A 81 6.89 2.25 -3.59
N PRO A 82 5.68 1.66 -3.57
CA PRO A 82 4.35 2.30 -3.46
C PRO A 82 4.01 2.84 -2.06
N PRO A 83 2.97 3.69 -1.92
CA PRO A 83 2.46 4.11 -0.62
C PRO A 83 2.09 2.94 0.28
N TRP A 84 2.41 3.05 1.57
CA TRP A 84 2.18 1.99 2.54
C TRP A 84 0.83 2.14 3.24
N LEU A 85 -0.15 1.31 2.85
CA LEU A 85 -1.53 1.38 3.35
C LEU A 85 -1.65 1.15 4.87
N ALA A 86 -0.70 0.45 5.50
CA ALA A 86 -0.69 0.29 6.96
C ALA A 86 -0.41 1.62 7.70
N GLN A 87 0.22 2.59 7.04
CA GLN A 87 0.41 3.94 7.58
C GLN A 87 -0.85 4.77 7.42
N GLU A 88 -1.47 4.72 6.23
CA GLU A 88 -2.77 5.37 5.98
C GLU A 88 -3.83 4.86 6.97
N GLN A 89 -3.77 3.58 7.34
CA GLN A 89 -4.66 2.97 8.33
C GLN A 89 -4.61 3.69 9.68
N VAL A 90 -3.48 4.26 10.09
CA VAL A 90 -3.33 4.97 11.37
C VAL A 90 -4.28 6.17 11.46
N ASP A 91 -4.52 6.86 10.34
CA ASP A 91 -5.28 8.13 10.33
C ASP A 91 -6.79 7.96 10.55
N TRP A 92 -7.34 6.79 10.24
CA TRP A 92 -8.80 6.59 10.22
C TRP A 92 -9.29 5.39 11.03
N PHE A 93 -8.41 4.46 11.41
CA PHE A 93 -8.86 3.22 12.05
C PHE A 93 -9.34 3.48 13.49
N PRO A 94 -10.48 2.88 13.91
CA PRO A 94 -11.03 3.17 15.24
C PRO A 94 -10.10 2.70 16.38
N GLU A 95 -9.63 3.64 17.22
CA GLU A 95 -8.75 3.36 18.37
C GLU A 95 -9.29 2.26 19.30
N GLU A 96 -10.60 2.23 19.53
CA GLU A 96 -11.26 1.22 20.36
C GLU A 96 -11.09 -0.20 19.80
N LEU A 97 -11.05 -0.35 18.47
CA LEU A 97 -10.82 -1.64 17.82
C LEU A 97 -9.33 -2.02 17.83
N ILE A 98 -8.42 -1.05 17.69
CA ILE A 98 -6.97 -1.28 17.88
C ILE A 98 -6.75 -1.89 19.26
N LYS A 99 -7.29 -1.26 20.31
CA LYS A 99 -7.17 -1.76 21.68
C LYS A 99 -7.88 -3.09 21.90
N LYS A 100 -9.08 -3.28 21.35
CA LYS A 100 -9.87 -4.51 21.52
C LYS A 100 -9.15 -5.75 21.00
N TYR A 101 -8.41 -5.60 19.90
CA TYR A 101 -7.75 -6.69 19.20
C TYR A 101 -6.24 -6.74 19.44
N ASP A 102 -5.74 -6.07 20.48
CA ASP A 102 -4.31 -5.99 20.80
C ASP A 102 -3.46 -5.55 19.59
N GLY A 103 -4.00 -4.62 18.80
CA GLY A 103 -3.29 -3.95 17.71
C GLY A 103 -2.22 -3.00 18.24
N ASP A 104 -1.19 -2.77 17.43
CA ASP A 104 -0.03 -1.95 17.79
C ASP A 104 0.20 -0.85 16.75
N ILE A 105 0.42 0.37 17.22
CA ILE A 105 0.92 1.46 16.38
C ILE A 105 2.44 1.47 16.56
N GLY A 106 3.13 0.84 15.62
CA GLY A 106 4.58 0.83 15.57
C GLY A 106 5.11 2.13 14.97
N THR A 107 6.38 2.46 15.26
CA THR A 107 7.10 3.53 14.56
C THR A 107 8.28 2.91 13.83
N SER A 108 8.30 3.04 12.50
CA SER A 108 9.48 2.73 11.70
C SER A 108 10.48 3.91 11.76
N VAL A 109 11.78 3.60 11.67
CA VAL A 109 12.85 4.62 11.78
C VAL A 109 12.81 5.61 10.61
N HIS A 110 12.32 5.18 9.45
CA HIS A 110 12.39 5.93 8.20
C HIS A 110 11.03 6.40 7.70
N ASP A 111 9.96 5.63 7.93
CA ASP A 111 8.68 5.85 7.25
C ASP A 111 7.61 6.41 8.19
N GLY A 112 7.82 6.37 9.51
CA GLY A 112 6.87 6.88 10.51
C GLY A 112 5.97 5.81 11.12
N GLU A 113 4.79 6.21 11.60
CA GLU A 113 3.86 5.32 12.29
C GLU A 113 3.16 4.36 11.31
N PHE A 114 2.87 3.15 11.77
CA PHE A 114 2.11 2.15 11.02
C PHE A 114 1.25 1.31 11.97
N LEU A 115 0.07 0.89 11.50
CA LEU A 115 -0.83 0.06 12.29
C LEU A 115 -0.63 -1.42 11.95
N SER A 116 -0.32 -2.21 12.97
CA SER A 116 -0.26 -3.66 12.93
C SER A 116 -1.47 -4.26 13.64
N LEU A 117 -2.33 -4.97 12.90
CA LEU A 117 -3.46 -5.73 13.45
C LEU A 117 -3.25 -7.23 13.24
N PRO A 118 -3.65 -8.08 14.20
CA PRO A 118 -3.43 -9.53 14.09
C PRO A 118 -4.27 -10.17 12.97
N ALA A 119 -3.59 -10.90 12.08
CA ALA A 119 -4.20 -11.53 10.91
C ALA A 119 -5.25 -12.59 11.28
N ASP A 120 -5.06 -13.30 12.39
CA ASP A 120 -6.01 -14.32 12.87
C ASP A 120 -7.32 -13.72 13.41
N LYS A 121 -7.39 -12.39 13.53
CA LYS A 121 -8.58 -11.62 13.92
C LYS A 121 -9.22 -10.84 12.79
N ALA A 122 -8.71 -10.96 11.56
CA ALA A 122 -9.17 -10.16 10.41
C ALA A 122 -10.70 -10.20 10.21
N ASP A 123 -11.32 -11.38 10.27
CA ASP A 123 -12.77 -11.52 10.07
C ASP A 123 -13.59 -10.95 11.23
N GLU A 124 -13.08 -11.03 12.47
CA GLU A 124 -13.70 -10.43 13.66
C GLU A 124 -13.63 -8.90 13.60
N ILE A 125 -12.46 -8.36 13.26
CA ILE A 125 -12.23 -6.92 13.06
C ILE A 125 -13.14 -6.39 11.96
N ALA A 126 -13.23 -7.09 10.82
CA ALA A 126 -14.11 -6.72 9.72
C ALA A 126 -15.60 -6.71 10.15
N ALA A 127 -16.03 -7.64 11.00
CA ALA A 127 -17.40 -7.67 11.52
C ALA A 127 -17.71 -6.45 12.40
N ASP A 128 -16.77 -6.06 13.26
CA ASP A 128 -16.91 -4.86 14.10
C ASP A 128 -16.94 -3.57 13.27
N LEU A 129 -16.06 -3.43 12.28
CA LEU A 129 -16.08 -2.30 11.35
C LEU A 129 -17.42 -2.21 10.61
N ARG A 130 -18.01 -3.35 10.22
CA ARG A 130 -19.38 -3.38 9.65
C ARG A 130 -20.43 -2.93 10.67
N ALA A 131 -20.30 -3.33 11.93
CA ALA A 131 -21.21 -2.91 13.00
C ALA A 131 -21.14 -1.40 13.28
N LEU A 132 -19.99 -0.77 13.00
CA LEU A 132 -19.81 0.69 13.03
C LEU A 132 -20.37 1.41 11.79
N GLY A 133 -20.92 0.68 10.82
CA GLY A 133 -21.58 1.25 9.63
C GLY A 133 -20.70 1.34 8.38
N HIS A 134 -19.51 0.71 8.37
CA HIS A 134 -18.67 0.64 7.18
C HIS A 134 -19.08 -0.53 6.27
N THR A 135 -18.88 -0.39 4.96
CA THR A 135 -18.82 -1.54 4.05
C THR A 135 -17.44 -2.14 4.17
N VAL A 136 -17.34 -3.45 4.40
CA VAL A 136 -16.05 -4.13 4.54
C VAL A 136 -16.07 -5.43 3.76
N GLU A 137 -15.10 -5.61 2.86
CA GLU A 137 -15.00 -6.80 2.01
C GLU A 137 -13.59 -7.37 1.99
N ARG A 138 -13.50 -8.71 1.94
CA ARG A 138 -12.22 -9.36 1.69
C ARG A 138 -11.88 -9.24 0.20
N THR A 139 -10.63 -8.93 -0.12
CA THR A 139 -10.16 -8.77 -1.51
C THR A 139 -8.96 -9.67 -1.82
N ASP A 140 -8.73 -9.89 -3.11
CA ASP A 140 -7.56 -10.55 -3.69
C ASP A 140 -6.57 -9.55 -4.32
N LEU A 141 -6.85 -8.24 -4.24
CA LEU A 141 -5.92 -7.19 -4.68
C LEU A 141 -4.55 -7.33 -4.01
N VAL A 142 -3.49 -7.18 -4.80
CA VAL A 142 -2.11 -7.23 -4.32
C VAL A 142 -1.63 -5.80 -4.08
N TYR A 143 -1.69 -5.34 -2.84
CA TYR A 143 -1.22 -4.01 -2.42
C TYR A 143 -0.08 -4.04 -1.39
N GLU A 144 0.45 -5.24 -1.12
CA GLU A 144 1.58 -5.57 -0.24
C GLU A 144 2.13 -6.95 -0.64
#